data_AF-A0A803XY02-F1
#
_entry.id   AF-A0A803XY02-F1
#
_cell.length_a   1.000
_cell.length_b   1.000
_cell.length_c   1.000
_cell.angle_alpha   90.00
_cell.angle_beta   90.00
_cell.angle_gamma   90.00
#
_symmetry.space_group_name_H-M   'P 1'
#
loop_
_entity.id
_entity.type
_entity.pdbx_description
1 polymer ?
#
loop_
_entity_poly.entity_id
_entity_poly.type
_entity_poly.pdbx_seq_one_letter_code
_entity_poly.pdbx_strand_id
1 'polypeptide(L)'
;EELFEALFFCAAPISPRSPPHAAPPRPAELAAMYKNEGNAYFGEKDYGRAVRAYSEGLRQRFGDVELRAVLLSNRAAAHCRLGNYRSALADATQARKLKPDHLKAIVRGALCHMELRNYSEAITWCEEGLRIDSKEKKLLEMRCKADKLKRVEERDARKAKAMAKKEQCQKERLLAAIKERNIKLVVEPSSEEEEISGSLAEICLDGFHSDNATGAKVHLDADGNLNWPVLFLYPEHEQTDFIEAFHENSRFIDHLMVMFAELPPWDLERKYLPRNLELYFEDEERAEMYELNPAHTLLQVLQHQRYFVKAGTPTVLAFVKSSPFSKKYFSGKKVHRL
;
A
#
# COMPACT_ATOMS: atom_id res chain seq x y z
N GLU A 1 -44.71 78.77 71.18
CA GLU A 1 -45.94 78.00 70.96
C GLU A 1 -45.86 77.47 69.53
N GLU A 2 -45.40 76.23 69.38
CA GLU A 2 -46.22 75.04 69.06
C GLU A 2 -46.27 74.72 67.56
N LEU A 3 -45.59 73.60 67.23
CA LEU A 3 -45.88 72.54 66.26
C LEU A 3 -46.91 72.78 65.14
N PHE A 4 -46.53 72.50 63.88
CA PHE A 4 -47.18 71.45 63.06
C PHE A 4 -46.36 71.10 61.80
N GLU A 5 -46.31 69.80 61.48
CA GLU A 5 -45.72 69.20 60.27
C GLU A 5 -46.55 69.48 58.99
N ALA A 6 -45.88 69.36 57.82
CA ALA A 6 -46.17 68.35 56.79
C ALA A 6 -46.07 68.86 55.33
N LEU A 7 -45.15 68.22 54.59
CA LEU A 7 -45.26 67.75 53.20
C LEU A 7 -45.60 68.76 52.07
N PHE A 8 -44.58 69.15 51.31
CA PHE A 8 -44.72 69.41 49.87
C PHE A 8 -43.64 68.70 49.07
N PHE A 9 -44.09 67.86 48.14
CA PHE A 9 -43.33 67.00 47.22
C PHE A 9 -42.37 67.81 46.33
N CYS A 10 -41.07 67.51 46.39
CA CYS A 10 -40.12 67.89 45.33
C CYS A 10 -40.28 66.94 44.14
N ALA A 11 -40.59 67.48 42.96
CA ALA A 11 -40.64 66.76 41.71
C ALA A 11 -39.26 66.19 41.34
N ALA A 12 -39.21 64.88 41.06
CA ALA A 12 -38.02 64.24 40.50
C ALA A 12 -37.90 64.57 38.99
N PRO A 13 -36.68 64.78 38.47
CA PRO A 13 -36.47 65.03 37.04
C PRO A 13 -36.69 63.75 36.24
N ILE A 14 -37.45 63.85 35.16
CA ILE A 14 -37.65 62.79 34.17
C ILE A 14 -36.30 62.52 33.50
N SER A 15 -35.72 61.33 33.72
CA SER A 15 -34.53 60.89 33.00
C SER A 15 -34.83 60.73 31.50
N PRO A 16 -33.90 61.12 30.60
CA PRO A 16 -34.10 60.94 29.16
C PRO A 16 -34.18 59.45 28.83
N ARG A 17 -35.22 59.05 28.09
CA ARG A 17 -35.37 57.69 27.55
C ARG A 17 -34.11 57.35 26.75
N SER A 18 -33.47 56.24 27.12
CA SER A 18 -32.42 55.60 26.33
C SER A 18 -32.92 55.34 24.89
N PRO A 19 -32.05 55.45 23.87
CA PRO A 19 -32.45 55.18 22.49
C PRO A 19 -32.91 53.72 22.36
N PRO A 20 -33.84 53.42 21.44
CA PRO A 20 -34.34 52.06 21.28
C PRO A 20 -33.18 51.14 20.93
N HIS A 21 -32.91 50.15 21.78
CA HIS A 21 -32.02 49.03 21.48
C HIS A 21 -32.51 48.42 20.17
N ALA A 22 -31.68 48.44 19.12
CA ALA A 22 -32.04 47.83 17.83
C ALA A 22 -32.45 46.38 18.08
N ALA A 23 -33.61 45.97 17.55
CA ALA A 23 -34.11 44.61 17.69
C ALA A 23 -33.04 43.62 17.20
N PRO A 24 -32.89 42.45 17.86
CA PRO A 24 -31.90 41.46 17.44
C PRO A 24 -32.14 41.09 15.96
N PRO A 25 -31.07 41.01 15.15
CA PRO A 25 -31.20 40.78 13.71
C PRO A 25 -31.93 39.46 13.45
N ARG A 26 -32.76 39.44 12.41
CA ARG A 26 -33.50 38.23 12.05
C ARG A 26 -32.51 37.13 11.68
N PRO A 27 -32.82 35.83 11.91
CA PRO A 27 -31.90 34.73 11.60
C PRO A 27 -31.36 34.74 10.16
N ALA A 28 -32.16 35.20 9.19
CA ALA A 28 -31.73 35.36 7.79
C ALA A 28 -30.74 36.52 7.58
N GLU A 29 -30.93 37.64 8.29
CA GLU A 29 -30.00 38.77 8.26
C GLU A 29 -28.67 38.40 8.90
N LEU A 30 -28.71 37.66 10.02
CA LEU A 30 -27.52 37.14 10.68
C LEU A 30 -26.75 36.16 9.78
N ALA A 31 -27.44 35.26 9.06
CA ALA A 31 -26.82 34.39 8.06
C ALA A 31 -26.16 35.19 6.92
N ALA A 32 -26.78 36.29 6.49
CA ALA A 32 -26.22 37.19 5.48
C ALA A 32 -24.99 37.97 5.99
N MET A 33 -24.98 38.36 7.26
CA MET A 33 -23.80 38.96 7.91
C MET A 33 -22.63 37.97 7.93
N TYR A 34 -22.84 36.74 8.38
CA TYR A 34 -21.82 35.69 8.38
C TYR A 34 -21.33 35.33 6.97
N LYS A 35 -22.20 35.39 5.95
CA LYS A 35 -21.79 35.27 4.55
C LYS A 35 -20.80 36.36 4.16
N ASN A 36 -21.07 37.61 4.53
CA ASN A 36 -20.21 38.75 4.19
C ASN A 36 -18.87 38.68 4.94
N GLU A 37 -18.90 38.31 6.22
CA GLU A 37 -17.70 38.08 7.02
C GLU A 37 -16.84 36.95 6.43
N GLY A 38 -17.45 35.82 6.08
CA GLY A 38 -16.75 34.72 5.42
C GLY A 38 -16.12 35.14 4.08
N ASN A 39 -16.80 35.98 3.30
CA ASN A 39 -16.25 36.53 2.06
C ASN A 39 -15.06 37.46 2.30
N ALA A 40 -15.08 38.26 3.38
CA ALA A 40 -13.96 39.12 3.76
C ALA A 40 -12.72 38.26 4.09
N TYR A 41 -12.87 37.28 4.99
CA TYR A 41 -11.78 36.34 5.30
C TYR A 41 -11.30 35.55 4.07
N PHE A 42 -12.21 35.17 3.18
CA PHE A 42 -11.84 34.51 1.92
C PHE A 42 -11.00 35.43 1.02
N GLY A 43 -11.31 36.73 0.96
CA GLY A 43 -10.52 37.74 0.26
C GLY A 43 -9.14 37.95 0.88
N GLU A 44 -9.04 37.88 2.21
CA GLU A 44 -7.79 37.90 2.97
C GLU A 44 -6.97 36.61 2.83
N LYS A 45 -7.49 35.60 2.12
CA LYS A 45 -6.93 34.25 2.01
C LYS A 45 -6.88 33.48 3.33
N ASP A 46 -7.56 33.95 4.37
CA ASP A 46 -7.76 33.20 5.60
C ASP A 46 -8.95 32.25 5.44
N TYR A 47 -8.70 31.15 4.74
CA TYR A 47 -9.74 30.17 4.45
C TYR A 47 -10.25 29.45 5.70
N GLY A 48 -9.44 29.36 6.76
CA GLY A 48 -9.82 28.74 8.03
C GLY A 48 -10.89 29.56 8.76
N ARG A 49 -10.72 30.88 8.86
CA ARG A 49 -11.76 31.77 9.40
C ARG A 49 -12.97 31.88 8.48
N ALA A 50 -12.76 31.88 7.16
CA ALA A 50 -13.87 31.86 6.21
C ALA A 50 -14.79 30.65 6.39
N VAL A 51 -14.23 29.43 6.54
CA VAL A 51 -15.02 28.21 6.80
C VAL A 51 -15.85 28.33 8.07
N ARG A 52 -15.28 28.88 9.15
CA ARG A 52 -15.99 29.09 10.42
C ARG A 52 -17.15 30.04 10.25
N ALA A 53 -16.92 31.22 9.66
CA ALA A 53 -17.96 32.21 9.42
C ALA A 53 -19.12 31.65 8.58
N TYR A 54 -18.83 30.97 7.47
CA TYR A 54 -19.89 30.32 6.68
C TYR A 54 -20.64 29.23 7.45
N SER A 55 -19.95 28.50 8.33
CA SER A 55 -20.58 27.48 9.17
C SER A 55 -21.52 28.09 10.21
N GLU A 56 -21.15 29.21 10.83
CA GLU A 56 -22.06 29.95 11.72
C GLU A 56 -23.29 30.47 10.97
N GLY A 57 -23.10 30.95 9.74
CA GLY A 57 -24.19 31.32 8.85
C GLY A 57 -25.14 30.15 8.61
N LEU A 58 -24.63 28.96 8.30
CA LEU A 58 -25.43 27.76 8.04
C LEU A 58 -26.14 27.19 9.28
N ARG A 59 -25.66 27.49 10.50
CA ARG A 59 -26.32 27.10 11.76
C ARG A 59 -27.57 27.93 12.05
N GLN A 60 -27.69 29.11 11.45
CA GLN A 60 -28.86 29.95 11.65
C GLN A 60 -30.13 29.27 11.11
N ARG A 61 -31.23 29.40 11.83
CA ARG A 61 -32.53 28.87 11.40
C ARG A 61 -33.21 29.85 10.45
N PHE A 62 -32.92 29.74 9.15
CA PHE A 62 -33.56 30.52 8.09
C PHE A 62 -34.05 29.61 6.95
N GLY A 63 -35.12 30.04 6.26
CA GLY A 63 -35.77 29.29 5.17
C GLY A 63 -35.33 29.67 3.75
N ASP A 64 -34.41 30.63 3.60
CA ASP A 64 -33.91 31.07 2.30
C ASP A 64 -32.97 30.03 1.67
N VAL A 65 -33.49 29.33 0.66
CA VAL A 65 -32.79 28.27 -0.07
C VAL A 65 -31.61 28.82 -0.87
N GLU A 66 -31.75 30.02 -1.45
CA GLU A 66 -30.70 30.66 -2.26
C GLU A 66 -29.50 31.00 -1.38
N LEU A 67 -29.76 31.69 -0.25
CA LEU A 67 -28.72 32.06 0.70
C LEU A 67 -28.00 30.82 1.25
N ARG A 68 -28.75 29.75 1.52
CA ARG A 68 -28.17 28.48 1.99
C ARG A 68 -27.28 27.82 0.93
N ALA A 69 -27.73 27.75 -0.32
CA ALA A 69 -26.93 27.20 -1.43
C ALA A 69 -25.65 28.02 -1.68
N VAL A 70 -25.74 29.36 -1.56
CA VAL A 70 -24.57 30.26 -1.67
C VAL A 70 -23.58 30.03 -0.52
N LEU A 71 -24.05 29.96 0.73
CA LEU A 71 -23.19 29.70 1.89
C LEU A 71 -22.47 28.36 1.77
N LEU A 72 -23.18 27.29 1.37
CA LEU A 72 -22.56 25.98 1.11
C LEU A 72 -21.53 26.04 -0.01
N SER A 73 -21.82 26.70 -1.13
CA SER A 73 -20.88 26.86 -2.24
C SER A 73 -19.64 27.66 -1.86
N ASN A 74 -19.79 28.69 -1.02
CA ASN A 74 -18.67 29.50 -0.54
C ASN A 74 -17.83 28.75 0.50
N ARG A 75 -18.46 27.99 1.40
CA ARG A 75 -17.75 27.10 2.32
C ARG A 75 -16.99 25.99 1.57
N ALA A 76 -17.59 25.41 0.54
CA ALA A 76 -16.93 24.48 -0.36
C ALA A 76 -15.69 25.12 -1.00
N ALA A 77 -15.79 26.38 -1.44
CA ALA A 77 -14.66 27.13 -1.98
C ALA A 77 -13.49 27.22 -1.00
N ALA A 78 -13.79 27.58 0.25
CA ALA A 78 -12.79 27.73 1.30
C ALA A 78 -12.17 26.36 1.66
N HIS A 79 -12.97 25.29 1.71
CA HIS A 79 -12.48 23.93 1.87
C HIS A 79 -11.57 23.48 0.72
N CYS A 80 -11.90 23.78 -0.55
CA CYS A 80 -11.02 23.49 -1.69
C CYS A 80 -9.66 24.18 -1.53
N ARG A 81 -9.63 25.43 -1.06
CA ARG A 81 -8.39 26.18 -0.84
C ARG A 81 -7.53 25.64 0.29
N LEU A 82 -8.15 24.94 1.25
CA LEU A 82 -7.48 24.23 2.33
C LEU A 82 -7.06 22.79 1.95
N GLY A 83 -7.39 22.31 0.75
CA GLY A 83 -7.17 20.90 0.35
C GLY A 83 -8.18 19.90 0.93
N ASN A 84 -9.23 20.38 1.61
CA ASN A 84 -10.27 19.55 2.23
C ASN A 84 -11.33 19.13 1.20
N TYR A 85 -10.92 18.40 0.18
CA TYR A 85 -11.76 18.11 -1.00
C TYR A 85 -13.00 17.26 -0.69
N ARG A 86 -12.93 16.34 0.29
CA ARG A 86 -14.10 15.55 0.71
C ARG A 86 -15.18 16.42 1.37
N SER A 87 -14.80 17.32 2.27
CA SER A 87 -15.71 18.27 2.91
C SER A 87 -16.27 19.27 1.88
N ALA A 88 -15.43 19.77 0.99
CA ALA A 88 -15.86 20.65 -0.10
C ALA A 88 -16.86 19.96 -1.03
N LEU A 89 -16.64 18.68 -1.35
CA LEU A 89 -17.55 17.89 -2.19
C LEU A 89 -18.90 17.68 -1.52
N ALA A 90 -18.92 17.41 -0.21
CA ALA A 90 -20.17 17.28 0.56
C ALA A 90 -21.00 18.58 0.49
N ASP A 91 -20.35 19.72 0.73
CA ASP A 91 -20.97 21.04 0.65
C ASP A 91 -21.45 21.37 -0.77
N ALA A 92 -20.63 21.10 -1.79
CA ALA A 92 -21.01 21.31 -3.19
C ALA A 92 -22.18 20.42 -3.61
N THR A 93 -22.22 19.16 -3.15
CA THR A 93 -23.31 18.23 -3.38
C THR A 93 -24.60 18.69 -2.72
N GLN A 94 -24.53 19.18 -1.49
CA GLN A 94 -25.69 19.73 -0.80
C GLN A 94 -26.19 21.02 -1.48
N ALA A 95 -25.29 21.91 -1.89
CA ALA A 95 -25.64 23.10 -2.65
C ALA A 95 -26.33 22.76 -3.98
N ARG A 96 -25.81 21.76 -4.71
CA ARG A 96 -26.44 21.24 -5.95
C ARG A 96 -27.81 20.61 -5.70
N LYS A 97 -27.99 19.88 -4.59
CA LYS A 97 -29.30 19.31 -4.22
C LYS A 97 -30.34 20.40 -3.92
N LEU A 98 -29.94 21.47 -3.25
CA LEU A 98 -30.82 22.61 -2.95
C LEU A 98 -31.12 23.43 -4.21
N LYS A 99 -30.10 23.63 -5.05
CA LYS A 99 -30.17 24.43 -6.25
C LYS A 99 -29.41 23.76 -7.40
N PRO A 100 -30.11 22.98 -8.24
CA PRO A 100 -29.50 22.25 -9.35
C PRO A 100 -28.87 23.14 -10.42
N ASP A 101 -29.33 24.38 -10.58
CA ASP A 101 -28.81 25.37 -11.53
C ASP A 101 -27.65 26.22 -10.96
N HIS A 102 -27.18 25.93 -9.75
CA HIS A 102 -26.08 26.67 -9.12
C HIS A 102 -24.71 26.31 -9.71
N LEU A 103 -24.37 26.92 -10.85
CA LEU A 103 -23.17 26.64 -11.63
C LEU A 103 -21.87 26.67 -10.80
N LYS A 104 -21.74 27.62 -9.86
CA LYS A 104 -20.53 27.73 -9.01
C LYS A 104 -20.36 26.51 -8.09
N ALA A 105 -21.44 25.93 -7.56
CA ALA A 105 -21.36 24.70 -6.78
C ALA A 105 -20.98 23.51 -7.66
N ILE A 106 -21.51 23.44 -8.88
CA ILE A 106 -21.18 22.37 -9.84
C ILE A 106 -19.70 22.41 -10.22
N VAL A 107 -19.17 23.59 -10.58
CA VAL A 107 -17.75 23.79 -10.88
C VAL A 107 -16.86 23.32 -9.72
N ARG A 108 -17.27 23.59 -8.48
CA ARG A 108 -16.54 23.17 -7.27
C ARG A 108 -16.61 21.66 -7.06
N GLY A 109 -17.77 21.04 -7.23
CA GLY A 109 -17.90 19.60 -7.11
C GLY A 109 -17.10 18.86 -8.18
N ALA A 110 -17.12 19.34 -9.44
CA ALA A 110 -16.27 18.81 -10.51
C ALA A 110 -14.78 18.91 -10.16
N LEU A 111 -14.33 20.06 -9.64
CA LEU A 111 -12.96 20.24 -9.15
C LEU A 111 -12.63 19.25 -8.02
N CYS A 112 -13.50 19.09 -7.03
CA CYS A 112 -13.27 18.13 -5.95
C CYS A 112 -13.15 16.70 -6.47
N HIS A 113 -13.99 16.29 -7.42
CA HIS A 113 -13.87 14.98 -8.05
C HIS A 113 -12.55 14.81 -8.83
N MET A 114 -12.08 15.85 -9.51
CA MET A 114 -10.76 15.85 -10.16
C MET A 114 -9.63 15.63 -9.16
N GLU A 115 -9.64 16.35 -8.03
CA GLU A 115 -8.60 16.26 -7.00
C GLU A 115 -8.65 14.94 -6.22
N LEU A 116 -9.85 14.36 -6.06
CA LEU A 116 -10.05 13.04 -5.47
C LEU A 116 -9.79 11.89 -6.46
N ARG A 117 -9.38 12.20 -7.70
CA ARG A 117 -9.15 11.24 -8.81
C ARG A 117 -10.40 10.43 -9.21
N ASN A 118 -11.58 10.93 -8.87
CA ASN A 118 -12.85 10.37 -9.30
C ASN A 118 -13.23 10.93 -10.67
N TYR A 119 -12.47 10.56 -11.71
CA TYR A 119 -12.58 11.20 -13.03
C TYR A 119 -13.91 10.95 -13.72
N SER A 120 -14.52 9.78 -13.53
CA SER A 120 -15.85 9.46 -14.09
C SER A 120 -16.91 10.42 -13.57
N GLU A 121 -16.95 10.64 -12.27
CA GLU A 121 -17.87 11.59 -11.64
C GLU A 121 -17.52 13.03 -12.03
N ALA A 122 -16.23 13.38 -12.12
CA ALA A 122 -15.82 14.71 -12.57
C ALA A 122 -16.40 15.05 -13.97
N ILE A 123 -16.38 14.08 -14.90
CA ILE A 123 -16.99 14.22 -16.23
C ILE A 123 -18.49 14.48 -16.11
N THR A 124 -19.21 13.66 -15.33
CA THR A 124 -20.66 13.81 -15.11
C THR A 124 -21.02 15.19 -14.57
N TRP A 125 -20.29 15.68 -13.56
CA TRP A 125 -20.49 17.02 -13.01
C TRP A 125 -20.18 18.13 -14.03
N CYS A 126 -19.15 17.95 -14.86
CA CYS A 126 -18.87 18.90 -15.94
C CYS A 126 -20.00 18.91 -16.98
N GLU A 127 -20.52 17.74 -17.38
CA GLU A 127 -21.62 17.64 -18.35
C GLU A 127 -22.94 18.20 -17.81
N GLU A 128 -23.21 18.06 -16.51
CA GLU A 128 -24.31 18.74 -15.83
C GLU A 128 -24.17 20.26 -15.89
N GLY A 129 -22.99 20.79 -15.53
CA GLY A 129 -22.76 22.24 -15.55
C GLY A 129 -22.77 22.83 -16.96
N LEU A 130 -22.27 22.09 -17.96
CA LEU A 130 -22.28 22.50 -19.37
C LEU A 130 -23.69 22.47 -19.99
N ARG A 131 -24.63 21.71 -19.41
CA ARG A 131 -26.05 21.80 -19.78
C ARG A 131 -26.69 23.11 -19.31
N ILE A 132 -26.18 23.70 -18.24
CA ILE A 132 -26.63 25.01 -17.71
C ILE A 132 -25.94 26.14 -18.48
N ASP A 133 -24.61 26.09 -18.58
CA ASP A 133 -23.81 27.03 -19.36
C ASP A 133 -22.79 26.29 -20.23
N SER A 134 -23.15 26.13 -21.51
CA SER A 134 -22.32 25.46 -22.52
C SER A 134 -20.97 26.13 -22.79
N LYS A 135 -20.79 27.40 -22.38
CA LYS A 135 -19.57 28.18 -22.63
C LYS A 135 -18.68 28.32 -21.40
N GLU A 136 -19.02 27.67 -20.28
CA GLU A 136 -18.19 27.71 -19.07
C GLU A 136 -16.84 27.01 -19.31
N LYS A 137 -15.81 27.83 -19.56
CA LYS A 137 -14.47 27.39 -19.93
C LYS A 137 -13.85 26.41 -18.93
N LYS A 138 -14.06 26.62 -17.62
CA LYS A 138 -13.47 25.75 -16.59
C LYS A 138 -14.01 24.33 -16.68
N LEU A 139 -15.31 24.16 -16.95
CA LEU A 139 -15.92 22.84 -17.08
C LEU A 139 -15.46 22.13 -18.36
N LEU A 140 -15.31 22.85 -19.48
CA LEU A 140 -14.76 22.29 -20.71
C LEU A 140 -13.32 21.77 -20.51
N GLU A 141 -12.46 22.58 -19.88
CA GLU A 141 -11.07 22.21 -19.59
C GLU A 141 -10.99 21.03 -18.62
N MET A 142 -11.77 21.05 -17.53
CA MET A 142 -11.81 19.95 -16.56
C MET A 142 -12.31 18.66 -17.17
N ARG A 143 -13.38 18.69 -17.99
CA ARG A 143 -13.90 17.51 -18.69
C ARG A 143 -12.84 16.89 -19.61
N CYS A 144 -12.21 17.71 -20.45
CA CYS A 144 -11.14 17.21 -21.33
C CYS A 144 -9.98 16.61 -20.55
N LYS A 145 -9.60 17.21 -19.42
CA LYS A 145 -8.55 16.69 -18.53
C LYS A 145 -8.98 15.37 -17.87
N ALA A 146 -10.21 15.29 -17.37
CA ALA A 146 -10.78 14.11 -16.74
C ALA A 146 -10.84 12.92 -17.70
N ASP A 147 -11.30 13.14 -18.94
CA ASP A 147 -11.34 12.12 -19.99
C ASP A 147 -9.94 11.55 -20.30
N LYS A 148 -8.93 12.42 -20.40
CA LYS A 148 -7.54 12.00 -20.62
C LYS A 148 -7.01 11.18 -19.46
N LEU A 149 -7.23 11.62 -18.23
CA LEU A 149 -6.75 10.93 -17.03
C LEU A 149 -7.45 9.59 -16.82
N LYS A 150 -8.77 9.52 -17.01
CA LYS A 150 -9.55 8.28 -16.97
C LYS A 150 -9.01 7.23 -17.94
N ARG A 151 -8.74 7.62 -19.19
CA ARG A 151 -8.17 6.69 -20.20
C ARG A 151 -6.78 6.17 -19.80
N VAL A 152 -5.96 7.01 -19.17
CA VAL A 152 -4.64 6.60 -18.66
C VAL A 152 -4.80 5.60 -17.52
N GLU A 153 -5.66 5.89 -16.55
CA GLU A 153 -5.95 4.99 -15.42
C GLU A 153 -6.50 3.63 -15.87
N GLU A 154 -7.47 3.62 -16.78
CA GLU A 154 -8.02 2.37 -17.36
C GLU A 154 -6.95 1.56 -18.10
N ARG A 155 -6.06 2.22 -18.86
CA ARG A 155 -4.95 1.58 -19.56
C ARG A 155 -3.97 0.95 -18.56
N ASP A 156 -3.62 1.69 -17.52
CA ASP A 156 -2.64 1.25 -16.53
C ASP A 156 -3.22 0.13 -15.65
N ALA A 157 -4.49 0.21 -15.27
CA ALA A 157 -5.23 -0.87 -14.60
C ALA A 157 -5.29 -2.14 -15.46
N ARG A 158 -5.54 -2.01 -16.77
CA ARG A 158 -5.52 -3.16 -17.70
C ARG A 158 -4.14 -3.81 -17.79
N LYS A 159 -3.07 -3.00 -17.85
CA LYS A 159 -1.69 -3.49 -17.84
C LYS A 159 -1.36 -4.20 -16.53
N ALA A 160 -1.71 -3.61 -15.39
CA ALA A 160 -1.51 -4.22 -14.08
C ALA A 160 -2.24 -5.56 -13.97
N LYS A 161 -3.52 -5.64 -14.38
CA LYS A 161 -4.29 -6.89 -14.39
C LYS A 161 -3.67 -7.96 -15.31
N ALA A 162 -3.15 -7.56 -16.47
CA ALA A 162 -2.49 -8.48 -17.39
C ALA A 162 -1.15 -9.01 -16.82
N MET A 163 -0.35 -8.13 -16.19
CA MET A 163 0.89 -8.53 -15.53
C MET A 163 0.62 -9.46 -14.34
N ALA A 164 -0.34 -9.12 -13.47
CA ALA A 164 -0.74 -9.96 -12.34
C ALA A 164 -1.24 -11.34 -12.81
N LYS A 165 -2.07 -11.40 -13.87
CA LYS A 165 -2.52 -12.68 -14.44
C LYS A 165 -1.36 -13.50 -15.01
N LYS A 166 -0.37 -12.85 -15.64
CA LYS A 166 0.82 -13.53 -16.16
C LYS A 166 1.66 -14.10 -15.02
N GLU A 167 1.89 -13.31 -13.97
CA GLU A 167 2.63 -13.74 -12.78
C GLU A 167 1.92 -14.92 -12.10
N GLN A 168 0.61 -14.84 -11.91
CA GLN A 168 -0.19 -15.93 -11.36
C GLN A 168 -0.06 -17.22 -12.19
N CYS A 169 -0.19 -17.13 -13.52
CA CYS A 169 -0.03 -18.29 -14.39
C CYS A 169 1.40 -18.87 -14.34
N GLN A 170 2.42 -18.03 -14.18
CA GLN A 170 3.80 -18.48 -13.98
C GLN A 170 3.97 -19.18 -12.63
N LYS A 171 3.40 -18.63 -11.55
CA LYS A 171 3.39 -19.24 -10.20
C LYS A 171 2.72 -20.62 -10.22
N GLU A 172 1.56 -20.74 -10.83
CA GLU A 172 0.83 -22.01 -10.96
C GLU A 172 1.63 -23.06 -11.74
N ARG A 173 2.24 -22.67 -12.87
CA ARG A 173 3.10 -23.56 -13.68
C ARG A 173 4.32 -24.04 -12.89
N LEU A 174 4.95 -23.15 -12.13
CA LEU A 174 6.09 -23.46 -11.29
C LEU A 174 5.70 -24.46 -10.17
N LEU A 175 4.60 -24.21 -9.47
CA LEU A 175 4.10 -25.14 -8.44
C LEU A 175 3.75 -26.51 -9.02
N ALA A 176 3.14 -26.55 -10.21
CA ALA A 176 2.84 -27.80 -10.89
C ALA A 176 4.13 -28.58 -11.19
N ALA A 177 5.16 -27.91 -11.71
CA ALA A 177 6.46 -28.53 -12.01
C ALA A 177 7.17 -29.07 -10.76
N ILE A 178 7.12 -28.34 -9.63
CA ILE A 178 7.69 -28.79 -8.35
C ILE A 178 6.95 -30.02 -7.82
N LYS A 179 5.60 -30.02 -7.88
CA LYS A 179 4.77 -31.14 -7.45
C LYS A 179 4.98 -32.39 -8.31
N GLU A 180 5.03 -32.23 -9.63
CA GLU A 180 5.31 -33.32 -10.58
C GLU A 180 6.65 -34.00 -10.29
N ARG A 181 7.64 -33.22 -9.87
CA ARG A 181 8.98 -33.70 -9.51
C ARG A 181 9.07 -34.28 -8.10
N ASN A 182 7.97 -34.35 -7.34
CA ASN A 182 7.94 -34.84 -5.95
C ASN A 182 8.88 -34.11 -4.99
N ILE A 183 9.14 -32.81 -5.24
CA ILE A 183 9.99 -31.99 -4.38
C ILE A 183 9.18 -31.49 -3.19
N LYS A 184 9.73 -31.65 -1.99
CA LYS A 184 9.06 -31.25 -0.74
C LYS A 184 9.49 -29.85 -0.33
N LEU A 185 8.51 -28.98 -0.09
CA LEU A 185 8.73 -27.62 0.39
C LEU A 185 8.35 -27.52 1.87
N VAL A 186 9.16 -26.84 2.68
CA VAL A 186 8.77 -26.41 4.02
C VAL A 186 8.07 -25.07 3.89
N VAL A 187 6.83 -25.00 4.36
CA VAL A 187 6.08 -23.76 4.49
C VAL A 187 6.20 -23.33 5.94
N GLU A 188 6.97 -22.27 6.20
CA GLU A 188 6.87 -21.61 7.50
C GLU A 188 5.58 -20.80 7.50
N PRO A 189 4.66 -21.01 8.46
CA PRO A 189 3.47 -20.19 8.56
C PRO A 189 3.91 -18.77 8.90
N SER A 190 3.81 -17.86 7.94
CA SER A 190 3.91 -16.43 8.23
C SER A 190 2.77 -16.08 9.19
N SER A 191 3.13 -15.43 10.28
CA SER A 191 2.22 -14.98 11.32
C SER A 191 1.30 -13.88 10.78
N GLU A 192 0.25 -14.29 10.08
CA GLU A 192 -0.97 -13.55 9.74
C GLU A 192 -1.61 -14.34 8.58
N GLU A 193 -2.59 -15.20 8.85
CA GLU A 193 -3.77 -15.27 8.00
C GLU A 193 -4.92 -16.02 8.68
N GLU A 194 -6.04 -15.30 8.73
CA GLU A 194 -7.37 -15.77 9.10
C GLU A 194 -7.87 -16.83 8.11
N GLU A 195 -8.77 -17.67 8.62
CA GLU A 195 -9.49 -18.73 7.91
C GLU A 195 -10.02 -18.32 6.52
N ILE A 196 -9.41 -18.84 5.46
CA ILE A 196 -10.08 -18.98 4.15
C ILE A 196 -9.83 -20.38 3.60
N SER A 197 -10.94 -21.03 3.26
CA SER A 197 -11.05 -22.41 2.84
C SER A 197 -10.29 -22.71 1.53
N GLY A 198 -9.61 -23.86 1.50
CA GLY A 198 -9.43 -24.66 0.28
C GLY A 198 -8.29 -24.32 -0.68
N SER A 199 -7.42 -23.33 -0.42
CA SER A 199 -6.28 -23.01 -1.30
C SER A 199 -4.91 -23.02 -0.59
N LEU A 200 -4.65 -24.08 0.19
CA LEU A 200 -3.42 -24.23 1.00
C LEU A 200 -2.11 -24.36 0.20
N ALA A 201 -2.15 -24.29 -1.14
CA ALA A 201 -0.98 -24.34 -2.00
C ALA A 201 -0.64 -22.99 -2.66
N GLU A 202 -1.52 -21.99 -2.55
CA GLU A 202 -1.37 -20.70 -3.24
C GLU A 202 -0.58 -19.66 -2.41
N ILE A 203 -0.38 -19.91 -1.12
CA ILE A 203 0.23 -18.95 -0.17
C ILE A 203 1.78 -19.10 -0.10
N CYS A 204 2.37 -20.10 -0.74
CA CYS A 204 3.79 -20.45 -0.49
C CYS A 204 4.82 -19.74 -1.37
N LEU A 205 4.40 -19.03 -2.43
CA LEU A 205 5.36 -18.35 -3.32
C LEU A 205 5.68 -16.91 -2.88
N ASP A 206 4.79 -16.31 -2.09
CA ASP A 206 5.03 -15.00 -1.48
C ASP A 206 5.94 -15.15 -0.26
N GLY A 207 5.88 -16.26 0.50
CA GLY A 207 6.88 -16.61 1.51
C GLY A 207 8.33 -16.78 1.01
N PHE A 208 8.59 -16.71 -0.31
CA PHE A 208 9.93 -16.55 -0.88
C PHE A 208 10.35 -15.08 -1.04
N HIS A 209 9.77 -14.17 -0.25
CA HIS A 209 10.22 -12.78 -0.12
C HIS A 209 11.62 -12.72 0.51
N SER A 210 12.64 -12.78 -0.36
CA SER A 210 13.93 -12.09 -0.24
C SER A 210 14.50 -11.80 1.15
N ASP A 211 14.79 -12.84 1.95
CA ASP A 211 15.83 -12.70 2.99
C ASP A 211 17.22 -13.09 2.47
N ASN A 212 17.31 -13.54 1.21
CA ASN A 212 18.58 -13.81 0.54
C ASN A 212 19.08 -12.54 -0.18
N ALA A 213 20.34 -12.16 0.05
CA ALA A 213 20.95 -10.90 -0.41
C ALA A 213 20.88 -10.65 -1.94
N THR A 214 20.61 -11.67 -2.75
CA THR A 214 20.61 -11.63 -4.22
C THR A 214 19.22 -11.54 -4.84
N GLY A 215 18.14 -11.84 -4.10
CA GLY A 215 16.77 -11.83 -4.63
C GLY A 215 16.46 -12.91 -5.69
N ALA A 216 17.36 -13.87 -5.91
CA ALA A 216 17.16 -14.96 -6.86
C ALA A 216 16.06 -15.94 -6.39
N LYS A 217 15.26 -16.44 -7.34
CA LYS A 217 14.10 -17.30 -7.08
C LYS A 217 14.09 -18.50 -8.01
N VAL A 218 13.49 -19.59 -7.52
CA VAL A 218 13.25 -20.76 -8.36
C VAL A 218 12.35 -20.39 -9.54
N HIS A 219 12.76 -20.80 -10.75
CA HIS A 219 12.03 -20.51 -11.98
C HIS A 219 12.17 -21.63 -12.99
N LEU A 220 11.27 -21.65 -13.98
CA LEU A 220 11.33 -22.56 -15.12
C LEU A 220 12.11 -21.94 -16.27
N ASP A 221 12.95 -22.73 -16.93
CA ASP A 221 13.56 -22.34 -18.20
C ASP A 221 12.61 -22.54 -19.40
N ALA A 222 13.14 -22.36 -20.62
CA ALA A 222 12.39 -22.54 -21.86
C ALA A 222 11.96 -23.99 -22.12
N ASP A 223 12.73 -24.96 -21.61
CA ASP A 223 12.50 -26.40 -21.77
C ASP A 223 11.58 -26.96 -20.67
N GLY A 224 11.25 -26.14 -19.66
CA GLY A 224 10.40 -26.53 -18.53
C GLY A 224 11.17 -27.20 -17.39
N ASN A 225 12.50 -27.06 -17.33
CA ASN A 225 13.31 -27.50 -16.20
C ASN A 225 13.38 -26.43 -15.12
N LEU A 226 13.49 -26.88 -13.86
CA LEU A 226 13.65 -25.99 -12.71
C LEU A 226 15.09 -25.51 -12.59
N ASN A 227 15.25 -24.23 -12.29
CA ASN A 227 16.50 -23.60 -11.90
C ASN A 227 16.34 -23.07 -10.49
N TRP A 228 17.14 -23.56 -9.56
CA TRP A 228 17.03 -23.25 -8.13
C TRP A 228 18.15 -22.32 -7.68
N PRO A 229 17.87 -21.31 -6.83
CA PRO A 229 18.91 -20.69 -6.04
C PRO A 229 19.43 -21.71 -5.01
N VAL A 230 20.72 -22.02 -5.00
CA VAL A 230 21.30 -23.05 -4.10
C VAL A 230 22.38 -22.42 -3.23
N LEU A 231 22.32 -22.70 -1.93
CA LEU A 231 23.27 -22.22 -0.94
C LEU A 231 24.24 -23.35 -0.55
N PHE A 232 25.53 -23.13 -0.77
CA PHE A 232 26.61 -23.96 -0.25
C PHE A 232 27.11 -23.37 1.05
N LEU A 233 27.21 -24.20 2.08
CA LEU A 233 27.71 -23.83 3.40
C LEU A 233 29.03 -24.56 3.65
N TYR A 234 30.02 -23.84 4.18
CA TYR A 234 31.33 -24.36 4.54
C TYR A 234 31.57 -24.16 6.05
N PRO A 235 31.04 -25.04 6.92
CA PRO A 235 31.02 -24.78 8.35
C PRO A 235 32.40 -24.68 9.01
N GLU A 236 33.44 -25.28 8.41
CA GLU A 236 34.83 -25.22 8.94
C GLU A 236 35.39 -23.78 8.94
N HIS A 237 34.95 -22.96 7.99
CA HIS A 237 35.45 -21.59 7.80
C HIS A 237 34.35 -20.53 7.93
N GLU A 238 33.13 -20.94 8.30
CA GLU A 238 31.93 -20.08 8.37
C GLU A 238 31.70 -19.29 7.07
N GLN A 239 32.01 -19.92 5.94
CA GLN A 239 31.82 -19.34 4.61
C GLN A 239 30.57 -19.89 3.93
N THR A 240 30.06 -19.13 2.96
CA THR A 240 28.93 -19.53 2.15
C THR A 240 29.14 -19.12 0.70
N ASP A 241 28.73 -19.97 -0.23
CA ASP A 241 28.62 -19.62 -1.65
C ASP A 241 27.17 -19.75 -2.11
N PHE A 242 26.77 -18.83 -2.98
CA PHE A 242 25.40 -18.78 -3.51
C PHE A 242 25.40 -18.94 -5.03
N ILE A 243 24.66 -19.92 -5.52
CA ILE A 243 24.43 -20.13 -6.95
C ILE A 243 23.02 -19.64 -7.27
N GLU A 244 22.91 -18.60 -8.09
CA GLU A 244 21.61 -17.96 -8.40
C GLU A 244 20.66 -18.87 -9.18
N ALA A 245 21.21 -19.70 -10.08
CA ALA A 245 20.45 -20.58 -10.96
C ALA A 245 21.19 -21.92 -11.15
N PHE A 246 20.92 -22.85 -10.25
CA PHE A 246 21.36 -24.24 -10.33
C PHE A 246 20.31 -25.04 -11.11
N HIS A 247 20.64 -25.43 -12.34
CA HIS A 247 19.76 -26.22 -13.19
C HIS A 247 19.55 -27.63 -12.62
N GLU A 248 18.31 -28.09 -12.55
CA GLU A 248 17.95 -29.32 -11.83
C GLU A 248 18.64 -30.59 -12.34
N ASN A 249 19.02 -30.62 -13.62
CA ASN A 249 19.73 -31.75 -14.23
C ASN A 249 21.27 -31.58 -14.20
N SER A 250 21.78 -30.48 -13.67
CA SER A 250 23.23 -30.30 -13.47
C SER A 250 23.70 -31.12 -12.28
N ARG A 251 24.93 -31.64 -12.37
CA ARG A 251 25.54 -32.40 -11.28
C ARG A 251 26.27 -31.48 -10.33
N PHE A 252 26.32 -31.87 -9.07
CA PHE A 252 27.06 -31.12 -8.04
C PHE A 252 28.55 -30.99 -8.40
N ILE A 253 29.16 -32.05 -8.92
CA ILE A 253 30.58 -32.04 -9.30
C ILE A 253 30.91 -31.00 -10.38
N ASP A 254 29.99 -30.77 -11.33
CA ASP A 254 30.20 -29.79 -12.40
C ASP A 254 30.27 -28.37 -11.84
N HIS A 255 29.37 -28.05 -10.89
CA HIS A 255 29.39 -26.77 -10.17
C HIS A 255 30.62 -26.64 -9.26
N LEU A 256 30.96 -27.68 -8.48
CA LEU A 256 32.15 -27.66 -7.63
C LEU A 256 33.43 -27.42 -8.43
N MET A 257 33.55 -28.02 -9.61
CA MET A 257 34.71 -27.81 -10.50
C MET A 257 34.87 -26.36 -10.93
N VAL A 258 33.76 -25.63 -11.12
CA VAL A 258 33.79 -24.20 -11.47
C VAL A 258 34.05 -23.34 -10.23
N MET A 259 33.35 -23.61 -9.12
CA MET A 259 33.48 -22.84 -7.88
C MET A 259 34.90 -22.88 -7.31
N PHE A 260 35.55 -24.05 -7.38
CA PHE A 260 36.90 -24.28 -6.87
C PHE A 260 37.93 -24.41 -8.00
N ALA A 261 37.66 -23.82 -9.17
CA ALA A 261 38.65 -23.71 -10.25
C ALA A 261 39.86 -22.87 -9.79
N GLU A 262 39.58 -21.81 -9.02
CA GLU A 262 40.55 -21.04 -8.27
C GLU A 262 40.35 -21.32 -6.78
N LEU A 263 41.45 -21.52 -6.05
CA LEU A 263 41.38 -21.80 -4.62
C LEU A 263 40.90 -20.54 -3.88
N PRO A 264 39.87 -20.66 -3.03
CA PRO A 264 39.35 -19.50 -2.32
C PRO A 264 40.40 -18.93 -1.35
N PRO A 265 40.42 -17.60 -1.11
CA PRO A 265 41.42 -16.96 -0.26
C PRO A 265 41.45 -17.48 1.19
N TRP A 266 40.32 -18.00 1.66
CA TRP A 266 40.15 -18.54 3.01
C TRP A 266 40.67 -19.98 3.16
N ASP A 267 40.90 -20.72 2.07
CA ASP A 267 41.47 -22.08 2.08
C ASP A 267 43.01 -22.05 2.10
N LEU A 268 43.55 -21.58 3.23
CA LEU A 268 45.01 -21.45 3.43
C LEU A 268 45.76 -22.79 3.28
N GLU A 269 45.09 -23.89 3.60
CA GLU A 269 45.66 -25.24 3.58
C GLU A 269 45.42 -25.97 2.25
N ARG A 270 44.72 -25.33 1.30
CA ARG A 270 44.43 -25.82 -0.05
C ARG A 270 43.71 -27.18 -0.07
N LYS A 271 42.79 -27.37 0.87
CA LYS A 271 42.07 -28.63 1.10
C LYS A 271 40.76 -28.74 0.33
N TYR A 272 40.18 -27.63 -0.10
CA TYR A 272 38.88 -27.53 -0.78
C TYR A 272 39.00 -27.81 -2.27
N LEU A 273 39.44 -29.01 -2.62
CA LEU A 273 39.49 -29.49 -4.01
C LEU A 273 38.22 -30.28 -4.34
N PRO A 274 37.63 -30.16 -5.54
CA PRO A 274 36.37 -30.84 -5.90
C PRO A 274 36.35 -32.36 -5.63
N ARG A 275 37.49 -33.05 -5.78
CA ARG A 275 37.62 -34.51 -5.52
C ARG A 275 37.71 -34.87 -4.04
N ASN A 276 38.02 -33.89 -3.19
CA ASN A 276 38.25 -34.04 -1.76
C ASN A 276 37.07 -33.50 -0.93
N LEU A 277 36.02 -32.99 -1.59
CA LEU A 277 34.83 -32.49 -0.93
C LEU A 277 33.76 -33.58 -0.83
N GLU A 278 33.18 -33.69 0.35
CA GLU A 278 32.01 -34.51 0.67
C GLU A 278 30.84 -33.56 0.93
N LEU A 279 29.71 -33.81 0.27
CA LEU A 279 28.53 -32.96 0.33
C LEU A 279 27.46 -33.62 1.20
N TYR A 280 26.70 -32.82 1.93
CA TYR A 280 25.67 -33.30 2.85
C TYR A 280 24.45 -32.39 2.87
N PHE A 281 23.31 -32.93 3.30
CA PHE A 281 22.22 -32.14 3.87
C PHE A 281 21.84 -32.68 5.25
N GLU A 282 21.21 -31.82 6.04
CA GLU A 282 20.74 -32.13 7.39
C GLU A 282 19.22 -32.32 7.37
N ASP A 283 18.77 -33.41 7.97
CA ASP A 283 17.38 -33.62 8.35
C ASP A 283 17.19 -33.10 9.77
N GLU A 284 16.78 -31.83 9.89
CA GLU A 284 16.67 -31.15 11.18
C GLU A 284 15.66 -31.78 12.13
N GLU A 285 14.59 -32.41 11.63
CA GLU A 285 13.60 -33.07 12.48
C GLU A 285 14.22 -34.25 13.25
N ARG A 286 15.18 -34.95 12.62
CA ARG A 286 15.81 -36.15 13.19
C ARG A 286 17.23 -35.92 13.69
N ALA A 287 17.79 -34.73 13.43
CA ALA A 287 19.22 -34.44 13.62
C ALA A 287 20.13 -35.49 12.93
N GLU A 288 19.73 -35.95 11.74
CA GLU A 288 20.45 -36.93 10.92
C GLU A 288 21.10 -36.25 9.71
N MET A 289 22.28 -36.74 9.32
CA MET A 289 23.03 -36.21 8.17
C MET A 289 22.94 -37.19 7.00
N TYR A 290 22.85 -36.66 5.78
CA TYR A 290 22.76 -37.46 4.57
C TYR A 290 23.88 -37.03 3.60
N GLU A 291 24.82 -37.93 3.34
CA GLU A 291 25.92 -37.77 2.37
C GLU A 291 25.36 -37.84 0.95
N LEU A 292 25.69 -36.83 0.15
CA LEU A 292 25.33 -36.70 -1.25
C LEU A 292 26.46 -37.22 -2.13
N ASN A 293 26.12 -37.97 -3.17
CA ASN A 293 27.06 -38.29 -4.23
C ASN A 293 27.22 -37.07 -5.15
N PRO A 294 28.43 -36.48 -5.31
CA PRO A 294 28.64 -35.33 -6.18
C PRO A 294 28.31 -35.58 -7.67
N ALA A 295 28.23 -36.84 -8.08
CA ALA A 295 27.81 -37.21 -9.44
C ALA A 295 26.29 -37.14 -9.65
N HIS A 296 25.48 -37.05 -8.59
CA HIS A 296 24.03 -36.88 -8.70
C HIS A 296 23.67 -35.48 -9.18
N THR A 297 22.49 -35.38 -9.79
CA THR A 297 21.89 -34.09 -10.14
C THR A 297 21.20 -33.47 -8.95
N LEU A 298 20.94 -32.16 -9.02
CA LEU A 298 20.13 -31.48 -8.00
C LEU A 298 18.74 -32.13 -7.87
N LEU A 299 18.08 -32.45 -8.98
CA LEU A 299 16.76 -33.09 -8.98
C LEU A 299 16.74 -34.39 -8.18
N GLN A 300 17.75 -35.25 -8.35
CA GLN A 300 17.86 -36.53 -7.63
C GLN A 300 17.95 -36.32 -6.12
N VAL A 301 18.64 -35.27 -5.68
CA VAL A 301 18.75 -34.91 -4.25
C VAL A 301 17.45 -34.32 -3.73
N LEU A 302 16.81 -33.40 -4.47
CA LEU A 302 15.55 -32.78 -4.08
C LEU A 302 14.37 -33.76 -4.02
N GLN A 303 14.46 -34.87 -4.74
CA GLN A 303 13.48 -35.96 -4.72
C GLN A 303 13.60 -36.89 -3.51
N HIS A 304 14.66 -36.76 -2.71
CA HIS A 304 14.88 -37.61 -1.56
C HIS A 304 13.80 -37.39 -0.49
N GLN A 305 13.31 -38.47 0.13
CA GLN A 305 12.17 -38.40 1.05
C GLN A 305 12.41 -37.57 2.30
N ARG A 306 13.67 -37.36 2.69
CA ARG A 306 14.07 -36.57 3.84
C ARG A 306 14.66 -35.21 3.47
N TYR A 307 14.67 -34.84 2.18
CA TYR A 307 15.07 -33.51 1.76
C TYR A 307 13.84 -32.61 1.71
N PHE A 308 13.90 -31.47 2.39
CA PHE A 308 12.85 -30.46 2.37
C PHE A 308 13.47 -29.11 2.05
N VAL A 309 13.00 -28.48 0.98
CA VAL A 309 13.48 -27.16 0.57
C VAL A 309 12.85 -26.10 1.48
N LYS A 310 13.69 -25.33 2.15
CA LYS A 310 13.29 -24.23 3.03
C LYS A 310 13.43 -22.90 2.30
N ALA A 311 12.46 -22.01 2.45
CA ALA A 311 12.49 -20.67 1.83
C ALA A 311 12.91 -20.69 0.34
N GLY A 312 12.60 -21.77 -0.38
CA GLY A 312 12.80 -21.89 -1.83
C GLY A 312 14.26 -22.01 -2.24
N THR A 313 15.15 -22.24 -1.27
CA THR A 313 16.60 -22.27 -1.45
C THR A 313 17.14 -23.58 -0.90
N PRO A 314 17.42 -24.58 -1.75
CA PRO A 314 18.13 -25.77 -1.33
C PRO A 314 19.48 -25.42 -0.70
N THR A 315 19.76 -26.01 0.46
CA THR A 315 21.01 -25.83 1.19
C THR A 315 21.83 -27.12 1.15
N VAL A 316 23.13 -26.99 0.90
CA VAL A 316 24.09 -28.09 0.87
C VAL A 316 25.30 -27.74 1.72
N LEU A 317 25.68 -28.64 2.61
CA LEU A 317 26.86 -28.52 3.46
C LEU A 317 28.04 -29.20 2.76
N ALA A 318 29.17 -28.53 2.67
CA ALA A 318 30.39 -29.06 2.04
C ALA A 318 31.51 -29.18 3.07
N PHE A 319 32.09 -30.37 3.17
CA PHE A 319 33.18 -30.69 4.09
C PHE A 319 34.37 -31.27 3.34
N VAL A 320 35.57 -31.04 3.87
CA VAL A 320 36.77 -31.74 3.42
C VAL A 320 36.77 -33.17 3.96
N LYS A 321 36.99 -34.13 3.05
CA LYS A 321 37.05 -35.56 3.35
C LYS A 321 38.04 -35.85 4.46
N SER A 322 37.57 -36.56 5.49
CA SER A 322 38.39 -37.01 6.63
C SER A 322 39.13 -35.89 7.40
N SER A 323 38.71 -34.62 7.28
CA SER A 323 39.30 -33.51 8.04
C SER A 323 39.07 -33.65 9.55
N PRO A 324 39.95 -33.08 10.41
CA PRO A 324 39.72 -33.05 11.84
C PRO A 324 38.39 -32.38 12.21
N PHE A 325 38.03 -31.33 11.46
CA PHE A 325 36.77 -30.62 11.64
C PHE A 325 35.56 -31.50 11.31
N SER A 326 35.55 -32.19 10.16
CA SER A 326 34.40 -33.05 9.79
C SER A 326 34.20 -34.18 10.80
N LYS A 327 35.28 -34.82 11.27
CA LYS A 327 35.21 -35.85 12.33
C LYS A 327 34.60 -35.31 13.63
N LYS A 328 34.94 -34.09 14.02
CA LYS A 328 34.36 -33.43 15.20
C LYS A 328 32.90 -33.04 14.97
N TYR A 329 32.59 -32.49 13.80
CA TYR A 329 31.24 -32.03 13.43
C TYR A 329 30.22 -33.19 13.39
N PHE A 330 30.63 -34.35 12.87
CA PHE A 330 29.79 -35.55 12.82
C PHE A 330 29.80 -36.38 14.11
N SER A 331 30.56 -35.98 15.13
CA SER A 331 30.62 -36.72 16.40
C SER A 331 29.25 -36.75 17.08
N GLY A 332 28.67 -37.95 17.23
CA GLY A 332 27.34 -38.14 17.81
C GLY A 332 26.17 -37.96 16.84
N LYS A 333 26.41 -37.61 15.57
CA LYS A 333 25.38 -37.56 14.52
C LYS A 333 25.34 -38.89 13.76
N LYS A 334 24.14 -39.33 13.36
CA LYS A 334 23.98 -40.45 12.43
C LYS A 334 24.15 -39.95 11.00
N VAL A 335 24.97 -40.64 10.22
CA VAL A 335 25.24 -40.29 8.82
C VAL A 335 24.75 -41.42 7.93
N HIS A 336 23.90 -41.07 6.97
CA HIS A 336 23.37 -41.96 5.93
C HIS A 336 23.99 -41.57 4.59
N ARG A 337 23.99 -42.49 3.61
CA ARG A 337 24.50 -42.22 2.25
C ARG A 337 23.35 -42.37 1.26
N LEU A 338 23.19 -41.38 0.38
CA LEU A 338 22.23 -41.40 -0.74
C LEU A 338 22.68 -42.26 -1.91
#